data_AF-A0A937JQE3-F1
#
_entry.id   AF-A0A937JQE3-F1
#
_cell.length_a   1.000
_cell.length_b   1.000
_cell.length_c   1.000
_cell.angle_alpha   90.00
_cell.angle_beta   90.00
_cell.angle_gamma   90.00
#
_symmetry.space_group_name_H-M   'P 1'
#
loop_
_entity.id
_entity.type
_entity.pdbx_description
1 polymer ?
#
loop_
_entity_poly.entity_id
_entity_poly.type
_entity_poly.pdbx_seq_one_letter_code
_entity_poly.pdbx_strand_id
1 'polypeptide(L)'
;MLFPSHPTTEPRPHQDTELLRQLNFVPGLKEILMLRQVHALEHATVWVLSDRARFRFSGTATSDAQELGGMSTDRGFYLYGRVQLEDLSRAVQIALRRITSGEWDLAVHPRCGTNLSVGMLLTAGLALGATVFMPRDPIGQLVGFGAAAAAASFLAPDLGTLAQRYITTAVPFNLAIANITPMHDHFGRPTHFVQVRWLD
;
A
#
# COMPACT_ATOMS: atom_id res chain seq x y z
N MET A 1 -24.93 -18.29 -6.96
CA MET A 1 -23.88 -18.99 -7.72
C MET A 1 -22.60 -18.87 -6.90
N LEU A 2 -22.16 -19.97 -6.30
CA LEU A 2 -20.97 -20.02 -5.44
C LEU A 2 -19.73 -19.85 -6.32
N PHE A 3 -18.99 -18.76 -6.12
CA PHE A 3 -17.66 -18.62 -6.72
C PHE A 3 -16.74 -19.68 -6.08
N PRO A 4 -15.89 -20.37 -6.88
CA PRO A 4 -14.93 -21.29 -6.32
C PRO A 4 -13.91 -20.51 -5.48
N SER A 5 -13.72 -20.95 -4.24
CA SER A 5 -12.63 -20.49 -3.38
C SER A 5 -11.30 -20.81 -4.06
N HIS A 6 -10.69 -19.81 -4.70
CA HIS A 6 -9.29 -19.89 -5.07
C HIS A 6 -8.49 -20.23 -3.80
N PRO A 7 -7.48 -21.13 -3.87
CA PRO A 7 -6.61 -21.36 -2.74
C PRO A 7 -5.89 -20.04 -2.46
N THR A 8 -6.32 -19.33 -1.41
CA THR A 8 -5.53 -18.25 -0.84
C THR A 8 -4.25 -18.92 -0.35
N THR A 9 -3.16 -18.78 -1.09
CA THR A 9 -1.84 -19.15 -0.60
C THR A 9 -1.57 -18.30 0.64
N GLU A 10 -1.75 -18.90 1.80
CA GLU A 10 -1.45 -18.27 3.08
C GLU A 10 0.00 -17.79 3.08
N PRO A 11 0.27 -16.52 3.46
CA PRO A 11 1.62 -16.00 3.60
C PRO A 11 2.45 -16.88 4.54
N ARG A 12 3.64 -17.29 4.11
CA ARG A 12 4.53 -18.15 4.90
C ARG A 12 5.69 -17.33 5.52
N PRO A 13 5.97 -17.46 6.83
CA PRO A 13 6.97 -16.66 7.53
C PRO A 13 8.40 -16.65 6.93
N HIS A 14 8.83 -17.75 6.32
CA HIS A 14 10.21 -17.88 5.81
C HIS A 14 10.32 -17.75 4.29
N GLN A 15 9.23 -17.42 3.60
CA GLN A 15 9.19 -17.41 2.13
C GLN A 15 10.20 -16.43 1.53
N ASP A 16 10.24 -15.19 2.04
CA ASP A 16 11.09 -14.16 1.47
C ASP A 16 12.58 -14.36 1.84
N THR A 17 12.87 -14.85 3.06
CA THR A 17 14.24 -15.24 3.43
C THR A 17 14.77 -16.37 2.55
N GLU A 18 13.95 -17.39 2.29
CA GLU A 18 14.33 -18.51 1.43
C GLU A 18 14.55 -18.05 -0.01
N LEU A 19 13.68 -17.18 -0.52
CA LEU A 19 13.83 -16.58 -1.84
C LEU A 19 15.15 -15.80 -1.97
N LEU A 20 15.52 -15.02 -0.94
CA LEU A 20 16.80 -14.31 -0.89
C LEU A 20 18.00 -15.25 -0.86
N ARG A 21 17.92 -16.39 -0.18
CA ARG A 21 19.00 -17.38 -0.16
C ARG A 21 19.18 -18.03 -1.53
N GLN A 22 18.08 -18.38 -2.19
CA GLN A 22 18.10 -19.04 -3.51
C GLN A 22 18.51 -18.11 -4.64
N LEU A 23 18.11 -16.83 -4.57
CA LEU A 23 18.30 -15.83 -5.62
C LEU A 23 19.21 -14.68 -5.18
N ASN A 24 20.20 -14.96 -4.33
CA ASN A 24 21.14 -13.96 -3.81
C ASN A 24 21.96 -13.24 -4.92
N PHE A 25 21.98 -13.81 -6.12
CA PHE A 25 22.66 -13.25 -7.29
C PHE A 25 21.84 -12.19 -8.03
N VAL A 26 20.53 -12.05 -7.74
CA VAL A 26 19.65 -11.07 -8.39
C VAL A 26 19.83 -9.71 -7.72
N PRO A 27 20.39 -8.69 -8.42
CA PRO A 27 20.55 -7.37 -7.85
C PRO A 27 19.20 -6.72 -7.52
N GLY A 28 19.08 -6.05 -6.38
CA GLY A 28 17.86 -5.34 -6.00
C GLY A 28 16.74 -6.20 -5.38
N LEU A 29 16.91 -7.53 -5.31
CA LEU A 29 15.86 -8.42 -4.82
C LEU A 29 15.53 -8.15 -3.35
N LYS A 30 16.54 -7.93 -2.52
CA LYS A 30 16.36 -7.63 -1.09
C LYS A 30 15.60 -6.33 -0.90
N GLU A 31 15.93 -5.31 -1.68
CA GLU A 31 15.30 -4.00 -1.63
C GLU A 31 13.83 -4.08 -2.05
N ILE A 32 13.50 -4.88 -3.07
CA ILE A 32 12.12 -5.13 -3.50
C ILE A 32 11.32 -5.87 -2.42
N LEU A 33 11.88 -6.92 -1.82
CA LEU A 33 11.19 -7.68 -0.77
C LEU A 33 11.02 -6.85 0.50
N MET A 34 12.05 -6.10 0.91
CA MET A 34 11.98 -5.11 1.98
C MET A 34 10.85 -4.11 1.72
N LEU A 35 10.82 -3.50 0.53
CA LEU A 35 9.83 -2.48 0.18
C LEU A 35 8.39 -3.02 0.31
N ARG A 36 8.14 -4.25 -0.17
CA ARG A 36 6.81 -4.88 -0.07
C ARG A 36 6.38 -5.11 1.38
N GLN A 37 7.29 -5.58 2.23
CA GLN A 37 7.00 -5.79 3.65
C GLN A 37 6.82 -4.47 4.40
N VAL A 38 7.65 -3.47 4.10
CA VAL A 38 7.53 -2.12 4.66
C VAL A 38 6.18 -1.50 4.28
N HIS A 39 5.75 -1.65 3.04
CA HIS A 39 4.49 -1.12 2.54
C HIS A 39 3.27 -1.74 3.23
N ALA A 40 3.27 -3.05 3.47
CA ALA A 40 2.23 -3.68 4.26
C ALA A 40 2.19 -3.17 5.71
N LEU A 41 3.36 -2.96 6.32
CA LEU A 41 3.47 -2.44 7.69
C LEU A 41 3.00 -0.98 7.79
N GLU A 42 3.28 -0.16 6.78
CA GLU A 42 2.75 1.19 6.65
C GLU A 42 1.22 1.18 6.64
N HIS A 43 0.61 0.38 5.75
CA HIS A 43 -0.84 0.23 5.68
C HIS A 43 -1.44 -0.23 7.02
N ALA A 44 -0.86 -1.25 7.64
CA ALA A 44 -1.31 -1.75 8.93
C ALA A 44 -1.21 -0.68 10.04
N THR A 45 -0.15 0.15 10.01
CA THR A 45 0.03 1.25 10.96
C THR A 45 -1.04 2.32 10.78
N VAL A 46 -1.33 2.71 9.54
CA VAL A 46 -2.40 3.67 9.22
C VAL A 46 -3.77 3.14 9.66
N TRP A 47 -4.05 1.84 9.45
CA TRP A 47 -5.27 1.21 9.94
C TRP A 47 -5.40 1.30 11.46
N VAL A 48 -4.34 0.95 12.20
CA VAL A 48 -4.35 0.98 13.68
C VAL A 48 -4.51 2.40 14.21
N LEU A 49 -3.88 3.39 13.59
CA LEU A 49 -4.04 4.80 13.97
C LEU A 49 -5.47 5.29 13.69
N SER A 50 -6.01 4.97 12.52
CA SER A 50 -7.37 5.35 12.11
C SER A 50 -8.42 4.74 13.04
N ASP A 51 -8.24 3.47 13.41
CA ASP A 51 -9.15 2.76 14.30
C ASP A 51 -9.20 3.42 15.69
N ARG A 52 -8.03 3.72 16.26
CA ARG A 52 -7.92 4.44 17.54
C ARG A 52 -8.55 5.82 17.53
N ALA A 53 -8.37 6.58 16.44
CA ALA A 53 -8.98 7.89 16.31
C ALA A 53 -10.51 7.78 16.31
N ARG A 54 -11.09 6.80 15.61
CA ARG A 54 -12.55 6.54 15.64
C ARG A 54 -13.05 6.21 17.05
N PHE A 55 -12.31 5.40 17.82
CA PHE A 55 -12.66 5.09 19.20
C PHE A 55 -12.54 6.28 20.17
N ARG A 56 -11.54 7.16 19.99
CA ARG A 56 -11.34 8.34 20.84
C ARG A 56 -12.35 9.46 20.57
N PHE A 57 -12.83 9.60 19.34
CA PHE A 57 -13.72 10.69 18.91
C PHE A 57 -15.13 10.23 18.55
N SER A 58 -15.71 9.28 19.32
CA SER A 58 -17.14 8.94 19.26
C SER A 58 -18.01 10.16 19.60
N GLY A 59 -18.27 11.01 18.60
CA GLY A 59 -19.14 12.19 18.69
C GLY A 59 -19.01 13.12 17.49
N THR A 60 -17.82 13.33 16.97
CA THR A 60 -17.55 14.09 15.74
C THR A 60 -16.16 13.67 15.27
N ALA A 61 -16.07 12.92 14.18
CA ALA A 61 -14.79 12.57 13.56
C ALA A 61 -14.08 13.86 13.17
N THR A 62 -13.16 14.34 14.01
CA THR A 62 -12.26 15.40 13.62
C THR A 62 -11.40 14.87 12.47
N SER A 63 -11.19 15.72 11.48
CA SER A 63 -10.49 15.48 10.21
C SER A 63 -9.08 14.92 10.32
N ASP A 64 -8.50 14.80 11.53
CA ASP A 64 -7.08 14.48 11.74
C ASP A 64 -6.71 13.04 11.33
N ALA A 65 -7.61 12.05 11.51
CA ALA A 65 -7.35 10.67 11.04
C ALA A 65 -7.43 10.54 9.52
N GLN A 66 -8.15 11.47 8.87
CA GLN A 66 -8.35 11.48 7.43
C GLN A 66 -7.12 12.03 6.68
N GLU A 67 -6.22 12.72 7.39
CA GLU A 67 -5.01 13.37 6.83
C GLU A 67 -3.75 12.51 6.90
N LEU A 68 -3.82 11.29 7.47
CA LEU A 68 -2.64 10.41 7.50
C LEU A 68 -2.34 9.86 6.10
N GLY A 69 -1.15 10.19 5.61
CA GLY A 69 -0.57 9.64 4.39
C GLY A 69 0.73 8.91 4.68
N GLY A 70 1.11 7.97 3.84
CA GLY A 70 2.36 7.24 3.99
C GLY A 70 3.15 7.14 2.69
N MET A 71 4.45 6.93 2.83
CA MET A 71 5.36 6.68 1.71
C MET A 71 6.43 5.68 2.14
N SER A 72 6.36 4.49 1.55
CA SER A 72 7.26 3.39 1.86
C SER A 72 8.57 3.44 1.07
N THR A 73 9.65 2.98 1.71
CA THR A 73 10.99 2.80 1.16
C THR A 73 11.53 1.42 1.53
N ASP A 74 12.64 1.01 0.95
CA ASP A 74 13.36 -0.22 1.31
C ASP A 74 14.01 -0.18 2.71
N ARG A 75 13.97 0.95 3.42
CA ARG A 75 14.55 1.14 4.77
C ARG A 75 13.54 1.43 5.87
N GLY A 76 12.27 1.57 5.51
CA GLY A 76 11.23 2.08 6.40
C GLY A 76 10.21 2.93 5.66
N PHE A 77 9.29 3.54 6.38
CA PHE A 77 8.26 4.37 5.77
C PHE A 77 8.16 5.73 6.45
N TYR A 78 7.81 6.74 5.65
CA TYR A 78 7.38 8.03 6.13
C TYR A 78 5.89 7.98 6.44
N LEU A 79 5.51 8.59 7.56
CA LEU A 79 4.13 8.85 7.92
C LEU A 79 3.94 10.37 8.02
N TYR A 80 3.06 10.89 7.19
CA TYR A 80 2.69 12.29 7.12
C TYR A 80 1.41 12.53 7.90
N GLY A 81 1.38 13.61 8.68
CA GLY A 81 0.21 14.03 9.44
C GLY A 81 0.48 14.18 10.92
N ARG A 82 -0.50 14.75 11.63
CA ARG A 82 -0.37 15.04 13.07
C ARG A 82 -0.63 13.78 13.88
N VAL A 83 0.45 13.16 14.35
CA VAL A 83 0.40 12.03 15.29
C VAL A 83 1.44 12.25 16.39
N GLN A 84 1.07 11.97 17.64
CA GLN A 84 2.03 11.99 18.74
C GLN A 84 2.98 10.80 18.62
N LEU A 85 4.27 11.01 18.91
CA LEU A 85 5.32 10.00 18.73
C LEU A 85 5.03 8.73 19.55
N GLU A 86 4.48 8.85 20.76
CA GLU A 86 4.13 7.73 21.63
C GLU A 86 2.97 6.91 21.04
N ASP A 87 1.97 7.59 20.47
CA ASP A 87 0.84 6.94 19.81
C ASP A 87 1.29 6.22 18.53
N LEU A 88 2.17 6.84 17.74
CA LEU A 88 2.78 6.21 16.58
C LEU A 88 3.60 4.98 16.97
N SER A 89 4.47 5.12 17.97
CA SER A 89 5.30 4.02 18.48
C SER A 89 4.45 2.82 18.90
N ARG A 90 3.35 3.08 19.62
CA ARG A 90 2.40 2.04 20.01
C ARG A 90 1.66 1.45 18.81
N ALA A 91 1.28 2.27 17.84
CA ALA A 91 0.53 1.84 16.67
C ALA A 91 1.35 0.93 15.75
N VAL A 92 2.60 1.28 15.45
CA VAL A 92 3.51 0.47 14.63
C VAL A 92 3.72 -0.92 15.25
N GLN A 93 3.92 -0.98 16.57
CA GLN A 93 4.10 -2.24 17.29
C GLN A 93 2.84 -3.12 17.24
N ILE A 94 1.65 -2.51 17.34
CA ILE A 94 0.39 -3.24 17.23
C ILE A 94 0.13 -3.69 15.80
N ALA A 95 0.39 -2.83 14.83
CA ALA A 95 0.27 -3.12 13.41
C ALA A 95 1.12 -4.33 13.02
N LEU A 96 2.41 -4.32 13.39
CA LEU A 96 3.33 -5.43 13.14
C LEU A 96 2.83 -6.73 13.77
N ARG A 97 2.36 -6.70 15.03
CA ARG A 97 1.80 -7.89 15.68
C ARG A 97 0.54 -8.40 14.99
N ARG A 98 -0.44 -7.53 14.73
CA ARG A 98 -1.73 -7.90 14.12
C ARG A 98 -1.53 -8.54 12.75
N ILE A 99 -0.79 -7.87 11.87
CA ILE A 99 -0.57 -8.34 10.50
C ILE A 99 0.22 -9.65 10.45
N THR A 100 1.22 -9.83 11.32
CA THR A 100 1.98 -11.10 11.38
C THR A 100 1.21 -12.21 12.09
N SER A 101 0.18 -11.89 12.89
CA SER A 101 -0.68 -12.86 13.58
C SER A 101 -1.89 -13.35 12.78
N GLY A 102 -2.05 -12.92 11.52
CA GLY A 102 -3.12 -13.40 10.63
C GLY A 102 -4.08 -12.34 10.11
N GLU A 103 -4.00 -11.10 10.60
CA GLU A 103 -4.82 -9.99 10.08
C GLU A 103 -4.24 -9.43 8.77
N TRP A 104 -4.08 -10.28 7.76
CA TRP A 104 -3.37 -9.98 6.51
C TRP A 104 -4.06 -8.91 5.65
N ASP A 105 -5.36 -8.71 5.82
CA ASP A 105 -6.08 -7.63 5.12
C ASP A 105 -5.60 -6.23 5.52
N LEU A 106 -4.89 -6.09 6.65
CA LEU A 106 -4.18 -4.87 7.02
C LEU A 106 -3.09 -4.48 6.02
N ALA A 107 -2.62 -5.42 5.19
CA ALA A 107 -1.65 -5.15 4.14
C ALA A 107 -2.24 -4.33 2.98
N VAL A 108 -3.56 -4.22 2.86
CA VAL A 108 -4.23 -3.52 1.76
C VAL A 108 -4.95 -2.29 2.30
N HIS A 109 -4.82 -1.16 1.61
CA HIS A 109 -5.45 0.09 2.02
C HIS A 109 -6.19 0.77 0.85
N PRO A 110 -7.43 1.25 1.04
CA PRO A 110 -8.26 1.79 -0.05
C PRO A 110 -7.68 3.07 -0.68
N ARG A 111 -6.87 3.82 0.07
CA ARG A 111 -6.24 5.08 -0.38
C ARG A 111 -4.77 4.91 -0.79
N CYS A 112 -4.31 3.68 -1.03
CA CYS A 112 -2.94 3.43 -1.47
C CYS A 112 -2.69 4.04 -2.87
N GLY A 113 -1.52 4.66 -3.07
CA GLY A 113 -1.11 5.20 -4.36
C GLY A 113 -1.08 4.16 -5.49
N THR A 114 -0.87 2.87 -5.16
CA THR A 114 -0.96 1.77 -6.14
C THR A 114 -2.30 1.76 -6.87
N ASN A 115 -3.42 2.08 -6.21
CA ASN A 115 -4.74 2.13 -6.85
C ASN A 115 -4.80 3.18 -7.96
N LEU A 116 -4.22 4.36 -7.69
CA LEU A 116 -4.14 5.45 -8.67
C LEU A 116 -3.25 5.05 -9.84
N SER A 117 -2.07 4.46 -9.57
CA SER A 117 -1.15 4.00 -10.61
C SER A 117 -1.79 2.94 -11.52
N VAL A 118 -2.51 1.97 -10.95
CA VAL A 118 -3.24 0.96 -11.72
C VAL A 118 -4.33 1.60 -12.58
N GLY A 119 -5.11 2.53 -12.03
CA GLY A 119 -6.13 3.27 -12.79
C GLY A 119 -5.54 4.06 -13.97
N MET A 120 -4.42 4.76 -13.75
CA MET A 120 -3.71 5.48 -14.82
C MET A 120 -3.18 4.54 -15.91
N LEU A 121 -2.57 3.41 -15.53
CA LEU A 121 -2.06 2.41 -16.48
C LEU A 121 -3.19 1.79 -17.31
N LEU A 122 -4.31 1.43 -16.68
CA LEU A 122 -5.50 0.90 -17.37
C LEU A 122 -6.07 1.94 -18.33
N THR A 123 -6.21 3.19 -17.87
CA THR A 123 -6.74 4.28 -18.70
C THR A 123 -5.86 4.52 -19.91
N ALA A 124 -4.54 4.62 -19.72
CA ALA A 124 -3.59 4.80 -20.80
C ALA A 124 -3.61 3.62 -21.79
N GLY A 125 -3.56 2.38 -21.29
CA GLY A 125 -3.58 1.19 -22.13
C GLY A 125 -4.87 1.05 -22.94
N LEU A 126 -6.03 1.24 -22.30
CA LEU A 126 -7.33 1.18 -22.97
C LEU A 126 -7.53 2.34 -23.95
N ALA A 127 -7.06 3.55 -23.62
CA ALA A 127 -7.13 4.69 -24.53
C ALA A 127 -6.27 4.45 -25.78
N LEU A 128 -5.04 3.95 -25.62
CA LEU A 128 -4.19 3.55 -26.74
C LEU A 128 -4.87 2.49 -27.60
N GLY A 129 -5.49 1.48 -26.99
CA GLY A 129 -6.29 0.49 -27.72
C GLY A 129 -7.46 1.12 -28.47
N ALA A 130 -8.22 2.01 -27.83
CA ALA A 130 -9.35 2.71 -28.44
C ALA A 130 -8.93 3.53 -29.67
N THR A 131 -7.73 4.12 -29.68
CA THR A 131 -7.22 4.86 -30.85
C THR A 131 -7.06 3.99 -32.10
N VAL A 132 -6.89 2.67 -31.94
CA VAL A 132 -6.76 1.70 -33.04
C VAL A 132 -8.11 1.37 -33.66
N PHE A 133 -9.17 1.28 -32.86
CA PHE A 133 -10.49 0.81 -33.28
C PHE A 133 -11.49 1.95 -33.59
N MET A 134 -11.27 3.14 -33.05
CA MET A 134 -12.17 4.31 -33.21
C MET A 134 -11.67 5.19 -34.38
N PRO A 135 -12.57 5.89 -35.11
CA PRO A 135 -12.12 6.77 -36.17
C PRO A 135 -11.22 7.89 -35.64
N ARG A 136 -10.26 8.29 -36.49
CA ARG A 136 -9.14 9.18 -36.12
C ARG A 136 -9.52 10.66 -36.11
N ASP A 137 -10.80 10.98 -36.25
CA ASP A 137 -11.29 12.33 -36.09
C ASP A 137 -11.36 12.73 -34.59
N PRO A 138 -11.35 14.04 -34.26
CA PRO A 138 -11.31 14.49 -32.88
C PRO A 138 -12.47 14.01 -32.01
N ILE A 139 -13.68 13.87 -32.57
CA ILE A 139 -14.88 13.45 -31.83
C ILE A 139 -14.78 11.95 -31.54
N GLY A 140 -14.43 11.15 -32.54
CA GLY A 140 -14.18 9.71 -32.38
C GLY A 140 -13.15 9.43 -31.30
N GLN A 141 -12.01 10.13 -31.33
CA GLN A 141 -10.95 9.95 -30.32
C GLN A 141 -11.39 10.39 -28.91
N LEU A 142 -12.16 11.48 -28.80
CA LEU A 142 -12.69 11.93 -27.51
C LEU A 142 -13.68 10.91 -26.91
N VAL A 143 -14.57 10.36 -27.73
CA VAL A 143 -15.51 9.31 -27.31
C VAL A 143 -14.75 8.05 -26.92
N GLY A 144 -13.76 7.63 -27.71
CA GLY A 144 -12.91 6.47 -27.42
C GLY A 144 -12.15 6.63 -26.10
N PHE A 145 -11.58 7.80 -25.84
CA PHE A 145 -10.92 8.11 -24.57
C PHE A 145 -11.92 8.08 -23.39
N GLY A 146 -13.10 8.69 -23.55
CA GLY A 146 -14.14 8.68 -22.52
C GLY A 146 -14.59 7.25 -22.16
N ALA A 147 -14.79 6.40 -23.17
CA ALA A 147 -15.12 4.99 -22.97
C ALA A 147 -13.98 4.23 -22.28
N ALA A 148 -12.73 4.45 -22.68
CA ALA A 148 -11.56 3.86 -22.05
C ALA A 148 -11.42 4.27 -20.58
N ALA A 149 -11.60 5.55 -20.26
CA ALA A 149 -11.54 6.06 -18.89
C ALA A 149 -12.67 5.50 -18.02
N ALA A 150 -13.88 5.37 -18.55
CA ALA A 150 -15.01 4.75 -17.85
C ALA A 150 -14.73 3.27 -17.54
N ALA A 151 -14.26 2.51 -18.54
CA ALA A 151 -13.89 1.10 -18.37
C ALA A 151 -12.74 0.93 -17.38
N ALA A 152 -11.71 1.78 -17.45
CA ALA A 152 -10.60 1.77 -16.49
C ALA A 152 -11.08 2.06 -15.06
N SER A 153 -11.96 3.06 -14.89
CA SER A 153 -12.50 3.44 -13.58
C SER A 153 -13.33 2.32 -12.94
N PHE A 154 -14.02 1.52 -13.76
CA PHE A 154 -14.75 0.34 -13.30
C PHE A 154 -13.82 -0.80 -12.85
N LEU A 155 -12.72 -1.03 -13.58
CA LEU A 155 -11.79 -2.13 -13.30
C LEU A 155 -10.73 -1.81 -12.24
N ALA A 156 -10.36 -0.54 -12.10
CA ALA A 156 -9.25 -0.10 -11.26
C ALA A 156 -9.36 -0.45 -9.77
N PRO A 157 -10.53 -0.39 -9.11
CA PRO A 157 -10.63 -0.72 -7.68
C PRO A 157 -10.22 -2.16 -7.36
N ASP A 158 -10.72 -3.13 -8.13
CA ASP A 158 -10.44 -4.55 -7.93
C ASP A 158 -9.00 -4.88 -8.33
N LEU A 159 -8.56 -4.40 -9.50
CA LEU A 159 -7.19 -4.63 -9.98
C LEU A 159 -6.15 -3.93 -9.10
N GLY A 160 -6.46 -2.76 -8.56
CA GLY A 160 -5.62 -2.04 -7.59
C GLY A 160 -5.46 -2.83 -6.28
N THR A 161 -6.55 -3.38 -5.77
CA THR A 161 -6.56 -4.26 -4.58
C THR A 161 -5.72 -5.51 -4.81
N LEU A 162 -5.84 -6.15 -5.98
CA LEU A 162 -5.03 -7.31 -6.35
C LEU A 162 -3.55 -6.95 -6.50
N ALA A 163 -3.24 -5.83 -7.15
CA ALA A 163 -1.87 -5.34 -7.28
C ALA A 163 -1.24 -5.06 -5.91
N GLN A 164 -2.00 -4.46 -4.98
CA GLN A 164 -1.55 -4.30 -3.60
C GLN A 164 -1.23 -5.66 -2.98
N ARG A 165 -2.20 -6.57 -2.95
CA ARG A 165 -2.08 -7.86 -2.24
C ARG A 165 -0.96 -8.75 -2.79
N TYR A 166 -0.75 -8.77 -4.10
CA TYR A 166 0.15 -9.76 -4.72
C TYR A 166 1.45 -9.18 -5.26
N ILE A 167 1.52 -7.86 -5.53
CA ILE A 167 2.67 -7.23 -6.17
C ILE A 167 3.35 -6.25 -5.22
N THR A 168 2.61 -5.28 -4.67
CA THR A 168 3.24 -4.15 -3.96
C THR A 168 3.32 -4.32 -2.45
N THR A 169 2.68 -5.34 -1.88
CA THR A 169 2.73 -5.63 -0.44
C THR A 169 3.08 -7.09 -0.15
N ALA A 170 3.59 -7.35 1.04
CA ALA A 170 3.87 -8.68 1.59
C ALA A 170 3.79 -8.63 3.12
N VAL A 171 3.37 -9.70 3.79
CA VAL A 171 3.29 -9.72 5.26
C VAL A 171 4.70 -9.55 5.86
N PRO A 172 4.91 -8.61 6.81
CA PRO A 172 6.24 -8.24 7.30
C PRO A 172 6.80 -9.23 8.34
N PHE A 173 7.02 -10.49 7.94
CA PHE A 173 7.59 -11.52 8.81
C PHE A 173 9.08 -11.30 9.11
N ASN A 174 9.77 -10.56 8.26
CA ASN A 174 11.22 -10.38 8.34
C ASN A 174 11.62 -8.98 8.81
N LEU A 175 10.69 -8.20 9.37
CA LEU A 175 10.98 -6.83 9.80
C LEU A 175 11.02 -6.70 11.31
N ALA A 176 12.00 -5.94 11.79
CA ALA A 176 11.98 -5.35 13.12
C ALA A 176 12.01 -3.83 13.03
N ILE A 177 11.28 -3.16 13.93
CA ILE A 177 11.35 -1.71 14.08
C ILE A 177 12.70 -1.35 14.68
N ALA A 178 13.45 -0.49 13.99
CA ALA A 178 14.76 -0.04 14.44
C ALA A 178 14.69 1.30 15.18
N ASN A 179 13.98 2.27 14.62
CA ASN A 179 13.86 3.61 15.20
C ASN A 179 12.60 4.33 14.67
N ILE A 180 12.14 5.35 15.39
CA ILE A 180 11.08 6.27 14.91
C ILE A 180 11.58 7.69 15.14
N THR A 181 11.84 8.39 14.04
CA THR A 181 12.43 9.73 14.08
C THR A 181 11.38 10.77 13.69
N PRO A 182 11.07 11.77 14.54
CA PRO A 182 10.25 12.90 14.15
C PRO A 182 11.01 13.79 13.17
N MET A 183 10.31 14.27 12.15
CA MET A 183 10.82 15.06 11.05
C MET A 183 9.79 16.14 10.67
N HIS A 184 10.19 17.04 9.78
CA HIS A 184 9.28 17.94 9.10
C HIS A 184 9.46 17.74 7.59
N ASP A 185 8.35 17.78 6.85
CA ASP A 185 8.43 17.79 5.39
C ASP A 185 8.97 19.16 4.88
N HIS A 186 9.15 19.27 3.56
CA HIS A 186 9.63 20.51 2.94
C HIS A 186 8.69 21.71 3.17
N PHE A 187 7.42 21.46 3.51
CA PHE A 187 6.41 22.46 3.80
C PHE A 187 6.24 22.72 5.31
N GLY A 188 7.13 22.18 6.15
CA GLY A 188 7.12 22.34 7.61
C GLY A 188 6.04 21.52 8.34
N ARG A 189 5.38 20.56 7.67
CA ARG A 189 4.36 19.71 8.28
C ARG A 189 5.00 18.55 9.06
N PRO A 190 4.42 18.15 10.21
CA PRO A 190 4.96 17.06 11.01
C PRO A 190 4.95 15.76 10.20
N THR A 191 6.10 15.09 10.20
CA THR A 191 6.33 13.81 9.53
C THR A 191 7.10 12.91 10.48
N HIS A 192 6.95 11.60 10.36
CA HIS A 192 7.75 10.64 11.13
C HIS A 192 8.35 9.64 10.17
N PHE A 193 9.63 9.29 10.37
CA PHE A 193 10.24 8.18 9.65
C PHE A 193 10.35 6.98 10.58
N VAL A 194 9.63 5.91 10.24
CA VAL A 194 9.68 4.62 10.92
C VAL A 194 10.72 3.76 10.21
N GLN A 195 11.90 3.69 10.80
CA GLN A 195 13.01 2.90 10.28
C GLN A 195 12.84 1.43 10.68
N VAL A 196 13.09 0.53 9.73
CA VAL A 196 13.07 -0.91 9.97
C VAL A 196 14.42 -1.53 9.64
N ARG A 197 14.62 -2.77 10.09
CA ARG A 197 15.73 -3.63 9.69
C ARG A 197 15.21 -5.02 9.35
N TRP A 198 15.91 -5.70 8.45
CA TRP A 198 15.65 -7.10 8.12
C TRP A 198 16.06 -8.03 9.27
N LEU A 199 15.31 -9.11 9.44
CA LEU A 199 15.59 -10.24 10.32
C LEU A 199 15.94 -11.46 9.46
N ASP A 200 17.14 -12.01 9.68
CA ASP A 200 17.68 -13.17 8.95
C ASP A 200 17.09 -14.52 9.40
#